data_AF-A0A8T4ZW85-F1
#
_entry.id   AF-A0A8T4ZW85-F1
#
_cell.length_a   1.000
_cell.length_b   1.000
_cell.length_c   1.000
_cell.angle_alpha   90.00
_cell.angle_beta   90.00
_cell.angle_gamma   90.00
#
_symmetry.space_group_name_H-M   'P 1'
#
loop_
_entity.id
_entity.type
_entity.pdbx_description
1 polymer ?
#
loop_
_entity_poly.entity_id
_entity_poly.type
_entity_poly.pdbx_seq_one_letter_code
_entity_poly.pdbx_strand_id
1 'polypeptide(L)'
;MLELVKRGYSFAGLDISKPMLNYPLEKAKKAGVKIEVIHADMRNFNTKKSFDFAFCTLGSLTVETNKELSHLDSVAACLEKGSLYLIDGGIQFDWTKLGSESWTVIKDGLVINVAWSVAPLSYVEQKIVERIIN
;
A
#
# COMPACT_ATOMS: atom_id res chain seq x y z
N MET A 1 -6.59 5.40 7.96
CA MET A 1 -7.08 4.25 8.74
C MET A 1 -7.89 4.60 9.99
N LEU A 2 -7.53 5.58 10.83
CA LEU A 2 -8.39 5.99 11.97
C LEU A 2 -9.83 6.35 11.57
N GLU A 3 -10.02 6.85 10.34
CA GLU A 3 -11.34 7.11 9.77
C GLU A 3 -12.24 5.86 9.69
N LEU A 4 -11.67 4.67 9.44
CA LEU A 4 -12.43 3.43 9.45
C LEU A 4 -13.00 3.13 10.85
N VAL A 5 -12.19 3.34 11.89
CA VAL A 5 -12.63 3.18 13.28
C VAL A 5 -13.75 4.16 13.61
N LYS A 6 -13.63 5.43 13.19
CA LYS A 6 -14.68 6.44 13.38
C LYS A 6 -16.01 6.06 12.71
N ARG A 7 -15.94 5.31 11.61
CA ARG A 7 -17.11 4.79 10.88
C ARG A 7 -17.61 3.44 11.40
N GLY A 8 -17.04 2.92 12.50
CA GLY A 8 -17.47 1.69 13.15
C GLY A 8 -16.82 0.41 12.62
N TYR A 9 -15.84 0.51 11.72
CA TYR A 9 -15.14 -0.67 11.21
C TYR A 9 -13.99 -1.09 12.12
N SER A 10 -13.85 -2.41 12.30
CA SER A 10 -12.62 -3.02 12.79
C SER A 10 -11.74 -3.39 11.60
N PHE A 11 -10.43 -3.18 11.71
CA PHE A 11 -9.50 -3.49 10.62
C PHE A 11 -8.17 -3.99 11.17
N ALA A 12 -7.43 -4.71 10.32
CA ALA A 12 -6.03 -5.04 10.51
C ALA A 12 -5.20 -4.42 9.39
N GLY A 13 -4.06 -3.79 9.72
CA GLY A 13 -3.09 -3.31 8.74
C GLY A 13 -1.98 -4.33 8.54
N LEU A 14 -1.63 -4.66 7.29
CA LEU A 14 -0.53 -5.56 6.97
C LEU A 14 0.58 -4.81 6.24
N ASP A 15 1.82 -4.99 6.68
CA ASP A 15 2.99 -4.43 6.00
C ASP A 15 4.25 -5.24 6.35
N ILE A 16 5.19 -5.33 5.41
CA ILE A 16 6.50 -5.96 5.63
C ILE A 16 7.45 -5.03 6.41
N SER A 17 7.17 -3.73 6.42
CA SER A 17 7.96 -2.69 7.06
C SER A 17 7.44 -2.38 8.47
N LYS A 18 8.22 -2.74 9.49
CA LYS A 18 7.91 -2.37 10.89
C LYS A 18 7.67 -0.86 11.08
N PRO A 19 8.46 0.06 10.49
CA PRO A 19 8.15 1.49 10.55
C PRO A 19 6.75 1.85 10.05
N MET A 20 6.30 1.22 8.96
CA MET A 20 4.97 1.47 8.38
C MET A 20 3.84 0.98 9.30
N LEU A 21 4.09 -0.04 10.13
CA LEU A 21 3.14 -0.52 11.14
C LEU A 21 3.17 0.32 12.42
N ASN A 22 4.34 0.80 12.84
CA ASN A 22 4.49 1.60 14.05
C ASN A 22 3.76 2.95 13.93
N TYR A 23 3.79 3.56 12.75
CA TYR A 23 3.16 4.85 12.52
C TYR A 23 1.64 4.89 12.80
N PRO A 24 0.80 3.99 12.25
CA PRO A 24 -0.62 3.95 12.57
C PRO A 24 -0.88 3.51 14.02
N LEU A 25 -0.02 2.67 14.63
CA LEU A 25 -0.13 2.31 16.05
C LEU A 25 0.02 3.53 16.97
N GLU A 26 1.03 4.38 16.73
CA GLU A 26 1.22 5.61 17.50
C GLU A 26 0.04 6.59 17.33
N LYS A 27 -0.50 6.69 16.11
CA LYS A 27 -1.71 7.46 15.86
C LYS A 27 -2.93 6.91 16.59
N ALA A 28 -3.11 5.58 16.60
CA ALA A 28 -4.19 4.91 17.30
C ALA A 28 -4.11 5.12 18.82
N LYS A 29 -2.90 4.99 19.39
CA LYS A 29 -2.63 5.27 20.81
C LYS A 29 -3.01 6.69 21.20
N LYS A 30 -2.61 7.70 20.40
CA LYS A 30 -2.97 9.11 20.64
C LYS A 30 -4.48 9.36 20.54
N ALA A 31 -5.17 8.61 19.68
CA ALA A 31 -6.61 8.70 19.51
C ALA A 31 -7.41 7.83 20.52
N GLY A 32 -6.75 7.12 21.43
CA GLY A 32 -7.41 6.24 22.39
C GLY A 32 -8.09 5.01 21.79
N VAL A 33 -7.73 4.63 20.55
CA VAL A 33 -8.31 3.47 19.85
C VAL A 33 -7.29 2.35 19.73
N LYS A 34 -7.77 1.11 19.65
CA LYS A 34 -6.95 -0.06 19.38
C LYS A 34 -7.11 -0.47 17.93
N ILE A 35 -6.00 -0.80 17.28
CA ILE A 35 -5.98 -1.34 15.91
C ILE A 35 -5.13 -2.60 15.90
N GLU A 36 -5.41 -3.50 14.95
CA GLU A 36 -4.60 -4.69 14.72
C GLU A 36 -3.58 -4.43 13.61
N VAL A 37 -2.37 -4.98 13.76
CA VAL A 37 -1.34 -4.95 12.73
C VAL A 37 -0.72 -6.33 12.52
N ILE A 38 -0.35 -6.63 11.29
CA ILE A 38 0.23 -7.90 10.87
C ILE A 38 1.55 -7.58 10.16
N HIS A 39 2.65 -8.01 10.76
CA HIS A 39 3.98 -7.88 10.16
C HIS A 39 4.27 -9.10 9.31
N ALA A 40 4.04 -9.00 8.01
CA ALA A 40 4.17 -10.11 7.07
C ALA A 40 4.43 -9.62 5.63
N ASP A 41 4.92 -10.52 4.79
CA ASP A 41 4.95 -10.33 3.35
C ASP A 41 3.52 -10.54 2.81
N MET A 42 3.00 -9.59 2.03
CA MET A 42 1.66 -9.68 1.46
C MET A 42 1.47 -10.85 0.48
N ARG A 43 2.56 -11.45 -0.01
CA ARG A 43 2.57 -12.63 -0.88
C ARG A 43 2.44 -13.95 -0.14
N ASN A 44 2.66 -13.94 1.17
CA ASN A 44 2.63 -15.12 2.02
C ASN A 44 2.32 -14.74 3.47
N PHE A 45 1.04 -14.68 3.81
CA PHE A 45 0.58 -14.46 5.16
C PHE A 45 -0.62 -15.35 5.49
N ASN A 46 -0.87 -15.53 6.78
CA ASN A 46 -2.06 -16.20 7.27
C ASN A 46 -2.64 -15.40 8.43
N THR A 47 -3.97 -15.38 8.54
CA THR A 47 -4.69 -14.66 9.59
C THR A 47 -5.43 -15.65 10.48
N LYS A 48 -5.64 -15.27 11.75
CA LYS A 48 -6.43 -16.10 12.69
C LYS A 48 -7.94 -15.93 12.50
N LYS A 49 -8.33 -14.93 11.72
CA LYS A 49 -9.71 -14.49 11.48
C LYS A 49 -9.85 -14.23 9.99
N SER A 50 -11.04 -14.42 9.46
CA SER A 50 -11.38 -13.98 8.11
C SER A 50 -11.83 -12.52 8.11
N PHE A 51 -11.88 -11.92 6.92
CA PHE A 51 -12.30 -10.54 6.69
C PHE A 51 -13.44 -10.46 5.67
N ASP A 52 -14.35 -9.51 5.86
CA ASP A 52 -15.46 -9.24 4.94
C ASP A 52 -15.05 -8.31 3.77
N PHE A 53 -13.87 -7.73 3.86
CA PHE A 53 -13.30 -6.81 2.87
C PHE A 53 -11.79 -6.72 3.01
N ALA A 54 -11.09 -6.69 1.88
CA ALA A 54 -9.67 -6.37 1.82
C ALA A 54 -9.42 -5.26 0.80
N PHE A 55 -8.35 -4.50 1.00
CA PHE A 55 -7.90 -3.56 0.00
C PHE A 55 -6.38 -3.39 0.00
N CYS A 56 -5.83 -3.14 -1.19
CA CYS A 56 -4.43 -2.81 -1.43
C CYS A 56 -4.40 -1.53 -2.25
N THR A 57 -3.88 -0.44 -1.69
CA THR A 57 -3.91 0.89 -2.32
C THR A 57 -2.52 1.46 -2.55
N LEU A 58 -2.47 2.60 -3.24
CA LEU A 58 -1.24 3.37 -3.47
C LEU A 58 -0.19 2.59 -4.27
N GLY A 59 -0.61 1.73 -5.19
CA GLY A 59 0.31 0.99 -6.06
C GLY A 59 1.18 -0.05 -5.34
N SER A 60 0.77 -0.49 -4.15
CA SER A 60 1.57 -1.42 -3.34
C SER A 60 1.73 -2.81 -3.98
N LEU A 61 0.84 -3.20 -4.90
CA LEU A 61 0.95 -4.41 -5.70
C LEU A 61 1.51 -4.07 -7.08
N THR A 62 2.79 -4.38 -7.28
CA THR A 62 3.46 -4.35 -8.60
C THR A 62 3.80 -5.77 -9.01
N VAL A 63 3.47 -6.17 -10.24
CA VAL A 63 3.70 -7.52 -10.76
C VAL A 63 4.83 -7.48 -11.78
N GLU A 64 6.04 -7.85 -11.35
CA GLU A 64 7.18 -8.03 -12.26
C GLU A 64 7.28 -9.48 -12.77
N THR A 65 6.91 -10.44 -11.93
CA THR A 65 6.90 -11.87 -12.26
C THR A 65 5.64 -12.55 -11.73
N ASN A 66 5.43 -13.82 -12.09
CA ASN A 66 4.31 -14.58 -11.55
C ASN A 66 4.43 -14.87 -10.04
N LYS A 67 5.58 -14.60 -9.40
CA LYS A 67 5.74 -14.80 -7.94
C LYS A 67 4.83 -13.87 -7.14
N GLU A 68 4.59 -12.68 -7.65
CA GLU A 68 3.75 -11.68 -7.00
C GLU A 68 2.27 -12.10 -6.99
N LEU A 69 1.87 -13.06 -7.84
CA LEU A 69 0.49 -13.55 -7.91
C LEU A 69 0.07 -14.38 -6.69
N SER A 70 1.00 -14.94 -5.90
CA SER A 70 0.66 -15.64 -4.65
C SER A 70 0.04 -14.72 -3.59
N HIS A 71 0.17 -13.41 -3.78
CA HIS A 71 -0.57 -12.40 -3.05
C HIS A 71 -2.10 -12.61 -3.17
N LEU A 72 -2.59 -12.94 -4.37
CA LEU A 72 -4.02 -13.17 -4.59
C LEU A 72 -4.52 -14.39 -3.82
N ASP A 73 -3.70 -15.45 -3.72
CA ASP A 73 -4.01 -16.63 -2.92
C ASP A 73 -4.05 -16.28 -1.42
N SER A 74 -3.09 -15.48 -0.95
CA SER A 74 -3.04 -15.04 0.46
C SER A 74 -4.23 -14.17 0.84
N VAL A 75 -4.66 -13.26 -0.05
CA VAL A 75 -5.87 -12.45 0.15
C VAL A 75 -7.13 -13.31 0.09
N ALA A 76 -7.23 -14.23 -0.87
CA ALA A 76 -8.37 -15.15 -0.95
C ALA A 76 -8.50 -16.01 0.31
N ALA A 77 -7.38 -16.46 0.88
CA ALA A 77 -7.36 -17.27 2.10
C ALA A 77 -7.79 -16.52 3.37
N CYS A 78 -7.66 -15.19 3.39
CA CYS A 78 -8.09 -14.37 4.53
C CYS A 78 -9.50 -13.78 4.37
N LEU A 79 -10.12 -13.91 3.20
CA LEU A 79 -11.45 -13.36 2.93
C LEU A 79 -12.55 -14.41 3.15
N GLU A 80 -13.68 -13.96 3.71
CA GLU A 80 -14.92 -14.74 3.70
C GLU A 80 -15.44 -14.96 2.27
N LYS A 81 -16.19 -16.05 2.07
CA LYS A 81 -16.77 -16.34 0.75
C LYS A 81 -17.76 -15.26 0.34
N GLY A 82 -17.51 -14.64 -0.81
CA GLY A 82 -18.36 -13.56 -1.36
C GLY A 82 -17.91 -12.15 -0.97
N SER A 83 -16.86 -12.03 -0.16
CA SER A 83 -16.25 -10.74 0.19
C SER A 83 -15.53 -10.11 -1.00
N LEU A 84 -15.33 -8.79 -0.90
CA LEU A 84 -14.71 -8.01 -1.96
C LEU A 84 -13.23 -7.74 -1.67
N TYR A 85 -12.43 -7.76 -2.73
CA TYR A 85 -11.06 -7.29 -2.73
C TYR A 85 -10.92 -6.07 -3.65
N LEU A 86 -10.46 -4.95 -3.12
CA LEU A 86 -10.21 -3.72 -3.87
C LEU A 86 -8.70 -3.52 -4.09
N ILE A 87 -8.29 -3.38 -5.34
CA ILE A 87 -6.91 -3.03 -5.70
C ILE A 87 -6.91 -1.66 -6.35
N ASP A 88 -6.08 -0.75 -5.82
CA ASP A 88 -5.86 0.59 -6.35
C ASP A 88 -4.40 0.76 -6.78
N GLY A 89 -4.20 1.49 -7.89
CA GLY A 89 -2.88 1.78 -8.45
C GLY A 89 -2.14 0.56 -9.02
N GLY A 90 -2.76 -0.62 -9.10
CA GLY A 90 -2.11 -1.84 -9.63
C GLY A 90 -2.00 -1.89 -11.16
N ILE A 91 -2.67 -0.98 -11.88
CA ILE A 91 -2.63 -0.92 -13.35
C ILE A 91 -2.55 0.54 -13.78
N GLN A 92 -1.48 0.88 -14.51
CA GLN A 92 -1.33 2.20 -15.12
C GLN A 92 -1.84 2.15 -16.56
N PHE A 93 -3.05 2.66 -16.79
CA PHE A 93 -3.69 2.59 -18.11
C PHE A 93 -3.06 3.53 -19.16
N ASP A 94 -2.41 4.61 -18.72
CA ASP A 94 -1.71 5.56 -19.60
C ASP A 94 -0.26 5.77 -19.13
N TRP A 95 0.52 4.71 -19.21
CA TRP A 95 1.96 4.70 -18.91
C TRP A 95 2.81 5.43 -19.97
N THR A 96 2.18 6.10 -20.94
CA THR A 96 2.86 6.96 -21.92
C THR A 96 2.90 8.43 -21.49
N LYS A 97 2.06 8.82 -20.54
CA LYS A 97 2.03 10.17 -19.95
C LYS A 97 2.74 10.24 -18.59
N LEU A 98 3.84 9.52 -18.48
CA LEU A 98 4.68 9.56 -17.30
C LEU A 98 5.44 10.88 -17.25
N GLY A 99 5.59 11.40 -16.04
CA GLY A 99 6.19 12.72 -15.82
C GLY A 99 7.01 12.76 -14.54
N SER A 100 7.33 13.99 -14.15
CA SER A 100 8.00 14.29 -12.90
C SER A 100 7.08 15.08 -11.99
N GLU A 101 7.16 14.83 -10.70
CA GLU A 101 6.55 15.70 -9.70
C GLU A 101 7.61 16.16 -8.71
N SER A 102 7.37 17.34 -8.14
CA SER A 102 8.17 17.85 -7.05
C SER A 102 7.31 18.60 -6.06
N TRP A 103 7.69 18.53 -4.79
CA TRP A 103 7.07 19.28 -3.71
C TRP A 103 8.07 19.60 -2.63
N THR A 104 7.75 20.62 -1.83
CA THR A 104 8.54 21.01 -0.66
C THR A 104 7.77 20.67 0.60
N VAL A 105 8.42 19.95 1.52
CA VAL A 105 7.92 19.71 2.88
C VAL A 105 8.61 20.66 3.83
N ILE A 106 7.83 21.49 4.53
CA ILE A 106 8.31 22.38 5.58
C ILE A 106 7.74 21.90 6.91
N LYS A 107 8.62 21.54 7.86
CA LYS A 107 8.21 21.08 9.18
C LYS A 107 9.26 21.42 10.24
N ASP A 108 8.85 22.05 11.34
CA ASP A 108 9.71 22.38 12.47
C ASP A 108 11.00 23.13 12.06
N GLY A 109 10.89 24.02 11.06
CA GLY A 109 12.03 24.77 10.50
C GLY A 109 12.90 24.00 9.50
N LEU A 110 12.67 22.69 9.31
CA LEU A 110 13.32 21.88 8.29
C LEU A 110 12.60 22.05 6.94
N VAL A 111 13.39 22.28 5.88
CA VAL A 111 12.91 22.34 4.49
C VAL A 111 13.47 21.15 3.74
N ILE A 112 12.60 20.29 3.22
CA ILE A 112 12.95 19.15 2.39
C ILE A 112 12.34 19.38 1.01
N ASN A 113 13.18 19.41 -0.02
CA ASN A 113 12.73 19.39 -1.41
C ASN A 113 12.75 17.94 -1.88
N VAL A 114 11.61 17.48 -2.42
CA VAL A 114 11.47 16.16 -2.99
C VAL A 114 11.13 16.34 -4.46
N ALA A 115 11.89 15.68 -5.33
CA ALA A 115 11.54 15.55 -6.73
C ALA A 115 11.69 14.10 -7.13
N TRP A 116 10.73 13.60 -7.91
CA TRP A 116 10.78 12.26 -8.47
C TRP A 116 10.27 12.28 -9.91
N SER A 117 10.68 11.29 -10.68
CA SER A 117 10.25 11.12 -12.05
C SER A 117 9.99 9.66 -12.37
N VAL A 118 9.07 9.46 -13.31
CA VAL A 118 8.83 8.18 -13.94
C VAL A 118 9.10 8.31 -15.42
N ALA A 119 9.82 7.35 -15.99
CA ALA A 119 10.04 7.25 -17.42
C ALA A 119 9.75 5.83 -17.91
N PRO A 120 9.24 5.65 -19.15
CA PRO A 120 9.14 4.33 -19.76
C PRO A 120 10.53 3.69 -19.91
N LEU A 121 10.68 2.46 -19.41
CA LEU A 121 11.85 1.62 -19.61
C LEU A 121 11.71 0.76 -20.87
N SER A 122 10.53 0.16 -21.05
CA SER A 122 10.19 -0.64 -22.24
C SER A 122 8.73 -0.46 -22.57
N TYR A 123 8.46 0.04 -23.78
CA TYR A 123 7.09 0.24 -24.23
C TYR A 123 6.36 -1.07 -24.53
N VAL A 124 7.09 -2.06 -25.04
CA VAL A 124 6.52 -3.36 -25.40
C VAL A 124 6.20 -4.18 -24.14
N GLU A 125 7.11 -4.13 -23.16
CA GLU A 125 6.95 -4.87 -21.90
C GLU A 125 6.14 -4.09 -20.86
N GLN A 126 5.71 -2.86 -21.17
CA GLN A 126 5.01 -1.95 -20.26
C GLN A 126 5.77 -1.73 -18.94
N LYS A 127 7.09 -1.64 -19.03
CA LYS A 127 7.96 -1.40 -17.87
C LYS A 127 8.31 0.07 -17.75
N ILE A 128 8.33 0.55 -16.52
CA ILE A 128 8.67 1.92 -16.15
C ILE A 128 9.86 1.92 -15.19
N VAL A 129 10.55 3.05 -15.08
CA VAL A 129 11.59 3.28 -14.07
C VAL A 129 11.26 4.54 -13.30
N GLU A 130 11.30 4.42 -11.97
CA GLU A 130 11.15 5.54 -11.04
C GLU A 130 12.52 6.01 -10.57
N ARG A 131 12.69 7.33 -10.44
CA ARG A 131 13.95 7.95 -9.99
C ARG A 131 13.66 9.11 -9.04
N ILE A 132 14.34 9.11 -7.91
CA ILE A 132 14.47 10.32 -7.07
C ILE A 132 15.45 11.26 -7.77
N ILE A 133 15.05 12.51 -7.95
CA ILE A 133 15.87 13.57 -8.53
C ILE A 133 16.40 14.41 -7.37
N ASN A 134 17.72 14.38 -7.17
CA ASN A 134 18.42 15.18 -6.17
C ASN A 134 18.79 16.56 -6.72
#